data_AF-A0A5S4F7X1-F1
#
_entry.id   AF-A0A5S4F7X1-F1
#
_cell.length_a   1.000
_cell.length_b   1.000
_cell.length_c   1.000
_cell.angle_alpha   90.00
_cell.angle_beta   90.00
_cell.angle_gamma   90.00
#
_symmetry.space_group_name_H-M   'P 1'
#
loop_
_entity.id
_entity.type
_entity.pdbx_description
1 polymer ?
#
loop_
_entity_poly.entity_id
_entity_poly.type
_entity_poly.pdbx_seq_one_letter_code
_entity_poly.pdbx_strand_id
1 'polypeptide(L)'
;MDKPEEPPLADPGEPQASRLTTIVLIVSLVLVVLVAGVAGTVAVLMTRNPDTPLMGGTPPHRLPVPLHFAPVREAKPAPCPGDQAVLDEEQKTCYLLEDGVTVPSVQEIEPIREKDGQYSVRIAVAPAFKERLVQLIDEMVIEQRQVAIVLAPEQSEQPKIVLAAPIVTQTMDGDSMSIAGFTKEDAEALTARLLGPAVSGTPAPETQPGGSPPATAPGTTGTTGTTGTTGTTGTTGTTGTTGTTGTTGTTPPGATNPATNPATNPASNSGRTPNRRFASCKEARAAGYGPYHKGTHEEYAWYTDVDNNGTACNSADIR
;
A
#
# COMPACT_ATOMS: atom_id res chain seq x y z
N MET A 1 46.39 -23.26 97.08
CA MET A 1 45.10 -22.76 96.54
C MET A 1 45.47 -21.93 95.34
N ASP A 2 45.67 -22.60 94.22
CA ASP A 2 46.06 -21.96 92.96
C ASP A 2 44.82 -21.78 92.10
N LYS A 3 44.56 -20.52 91.77
CA LYS A 3 43.44 -20.05 90.96
C LYS A 3 43.80 -20.27 89.49
N PRO A 4 42.97 -20.95 88.67
CA PRO A 4 43.26 -21.07 87.25
C PRO A 4 43.06 -19.70 86.57
N GLU A 5 44.09 -19.24 85.87
CA GLU A 5 44.04 -18.08 84.99
C GLU A 5 43.13 -18.36 83.78
N GLU A 6 42.20 -17.44 83.56
CA GLU A 6 41.24 -17.45 82.47
C GLU A 6 41.90 -16.85 81.21
N PRO A 7 41.75 -17.47 80.02
CA PRO A 7 42.37 -16.98 78.81
C PRO A 7 41.70 -15.68 78.31
N PRO A 8 42.46 -14.74 77.72
CA PRO A 8 41.90 -13.47 77.28
C PRO A 8 40.96 -13.65 76.09
N LEU A 9 39.86 -12.89 76.10
CA LEU A 9 38.90 -12.78 75.01
C LEU A 9 39.59 -12.23 73.74
N ALA A 10 39.42 -12.95 72.63
CA ALA A 10 39.91 -12.53 71.32
C ALA A 10 39.14 -11.29 70.82
N ASP A 11 39.90 -10.31 70.33
CA ASP A 11 39.42 -9.06 69.73
C ASP A 11 38.61 -9.37 68.44
N PRO A 12 37.43 -8.75 68.19
CA PRO A 12 36.67 -9.00 66.97
C PRO A 12 37.39 -8.32 65.80
N GLY A 13 38.08 -9.11 64.98
CA GLY A 13 38.73 -8.62 63.77
C GLY A 13 37.74 -7.88 62.87
N GLU A 14 38.13 -6.69 62.41
CA GLU A 14 37.37 -5.88 61.46
C GLU A 14 36.99 -6.71 60.22
N PRO A 15 35.74 -6.61 59.71
CA PRO A 15 35.33 -7.36 58.54
C PRO A 15 36.06 -6.83 57.30
N GLN A 16 37.14 -7.50 56.90
CA GLN A 16 37.75 -7.25 55.60
C GLN A 16 36.84 -7.83 54.52
N ALA A 17 36.06 -6.95 53.88
CA ALA A 17 35.37 -7.31 52.65
C ALA A 17 36.40 -7.85 51.65
N SER A 18 36.24 -9.13 51.30
CA SER A 18 37.18 -9.82 50.41
C SER A 18 37.33 -8.99 49.13
N ARG A 19 38.58 -8.73 48.73
CA ARG A 19 38.88 -7.99 47.49
C ARG A 19 38.15 -8.58 46.28
N LEU A 20 37.90 -9.90 46.31
CA LEU A 20 37.08 -10.61 45.32
C LEU A 20 35.63 -10.09 45.26
N THR A 21 34.97 -9.89 46.41
CA THR A 21 33.60 -9.37 46.45
C THR A 21 33.54 -7.95 45.90
N THR A 22 34.54 -7.13 46.22
CA THR A 22 34.63 -5.75 45.69
C THR A 22 34.83 -5.75 44.17
N ILE A 23 35.70 -6.62 43.66
CA ILE A 23 35.93 -6.76 42.21
C ILE A 23 34.66 -7.23 41.51
N VAL A 24 33.97 -8.24 42.06
CA VAL A 24 32.72 -8.74 41.47
C VAL A 24 31.66 -7.64 41.43
N LEU A 25 31.49 -6.87 42.52
CA LEU A 25 30.54 -5.76 42.54
C LEU A 25 30.87 -4.68 41.52
N ILE A 26 32.15 -4.33 41.34
CA ILE A 26 32.59 -3.36 40.34
C ILE A 26 32.30 -3.88 38.92
N VAL A 27 32.65 -5.13 38.63
CA VAL A 27 32.40 -5.74 37.31
C VAL A 27 30.90 -5.83 37.02
N SER A 28 30.10 -6.24 37.99
CA SER A 28 28.63 -6.26 37.87
C SER A 28 28.06 -4.87 37.62
N LEU A 29 28.54 -3.85 38.32
CA LEU A 29 28.10 -2.48 38.14
C LEU A 29 28.47 -1.93 36.75
N VAL A 30 29.71 -2.18 36.29
CA VAL A 30 30.14 -1.81 34.93
C VAL A 30 29.29 -2.50 33.88
N LEU A 31 28.98 -3.79 34.04
CA LEU A 31 28.16 -4.53 33.10
C LEU A 31 26.72 -3.99 33.05
N VAL A 32 26.13 -3.64 34.19
CA VAL A 32 24.80 -3.00 34.26
C VAL A 32 24.80 -1.64 33.56
N VAL A 33 25.83 -0.81 33.78
CA VAL A 33 25.94 0.50 33.12
C VAL A 33 26.10 0.35 31.61
N LEU A 34 26.89 -0.62 31.15
CA LEU A 34 27.04 -0.89 29.73
C LEU A 34 25.74 -1.38 29.09
N VAL A 35 25.04 -2.33 29.72
CA VAL A 35 23.76 -2.85 29.22
C VAL A 35 22.69 -1.75 29.20
N ALA A 36 22.59 -0.95 30.26
CA ALA A 36 21.62 0.15 30.33
C ALA A 36 21.94 1.27 29.33
N GLY A 37 23.23 1.58 29.13
CA GLY A 37 23.68 2.56 28.12
C GLY A 37 23.33 2.12 26.70
N VAL A 38 23.60 0.85 26.36
CA VAL A 38 23.24 0.27 25.06
C VAL A 38 21.72 0.21 24.87
N ALA A 39 20.96 -0.18 25.91
CA ALA A 39 19.50 -0.19 25.84
C ALA A 39 18.93 1.23 25.62
N GLY A 40 19.52 2.25 26.26
CA GLY A 40 19.13 3.65 26.08
C GLY A 40 19.37 4.17 24.66
N THR A 41 20.52 3.85 24.05
CA THR A 41 20.80 4.27 22.66
C THR A 41 19.91 3.53 21.66
N VAL A 42 19.61 2.25 21.89
CA VAL A 42 18.67 1.46 21.09
C VAL A 42 17.25 2.05 21.15
N ALA A 43 16.78 2.45 22.34
CA ALA A 43 15.46 3.08 22.50
C ALA A 43 15.35 4.40 21.72
N VAL A 44 16.40 5.24 21.77
CA VAL A 44 16.45 6.51 21.01
C VAL A 44 16.50 6.27 19.50
N LEU A 45 17.23 5.26 19.04
CA LEU A 45 17.29 4.85 17.64
C LEU A 45 15.93 4.36 17.14
N MET A 46 15.24 3.52 17.92
CA MET A 46 13.89 3.04 17.58
C MET A 46 12.87 4.19 17.48
N THR A 47 12.98 5.25 18.27
CA THR A 47 12.08 6.41 18.15
C THR A 47 12.37 7.33 16.96
N ARG A 48 13.62 7.35 16.47
CA ARG A 48 13.99 8.23 15.34
C ARG A 48 13.80 7.57 13.98
N ASN A 49 13.93 6.25 13.91
CA ASN A 49 13.93 5.55 12.63
C ASN A 49 13.48 4.08 12.84
N PRO A 50 12.15 3.82 12.90
CA PRO A 50 11.60 2.50 13.21
C PRO A 50 11.97 1.43 12.17
N ASP A 51 12.38 1.85 10.97
CA ASP A 51 12.72 0.97 9.85
C ASP A 51 14.21 0.59 9.79
N THR A 52 15.05 1.05 10.73
CA THR A 52 16.46 0.63 10.78
C THR A 52 16.61 -0.68 11.57
N PRO A 53 16.99 -1.80 10.93
CA PRO A 53 17.19 -3.05 11.64
C PRO A 53 18.38 -2.95 12.59
N LEU A 54 18.13 -3.17 13.89
CA LEU A 54 19.13 -3.13 14.96
C LEU A 54 20.29 -4.13 14.80
N MET A 55 20.16 -5.11 13.89
CA MET A 55 21.13 -6.19 13.67
C MET A 55 21.70 -6.23 12.24
N GLY A 56 21.87 -5.08 11.58
CA GLY A 56 22.68 -4.99 10.37
C GLY A 56 22.04 -5.57 9.09
N GLY A 57 20.71 -5.61 9.01
CA GLY A 57 20.02 -5.88 7.75
C GLY A 57 20.09 -4.69 6.78
N THR A 58 19.95 -4.95 5.48
CA THR A 58 19.69 -3.89 4.51
C THR A 58 18.37 -3.20 4.87
N PRO A 59 18.36 -1.86 5.03
CA PRO A 59 17.14 -1.14 5.32
C PRO A 59 16.16 -1.27 4.14
N PRO A 60 14.85 -1.36 4.40
CA PRO A 60 13.86 -1.43 3.34
C PRO A 60 13.91 -0.18 2.47
N HIS A 61 13.80 -0.36 1.16
CA HIS A 61 13.63 0.70 0.19
C HIS A 61 12.20 1.21 0.20
N ARG A 62 12.02 2.50 0.49
CA ARG A 62 10.70 3.15 0.42
C ARG A 62 10.32 3.37 -1.04
N LEU A 63 9.13 2.91 -1.40
CA LEU A 63 8.61 3.11 -2.75
C LEU A 63 8.14 4.56 -2.91
N PRO A 64 8.41 5.20 -4.06
CA PRO A 64 7.87 6.53 -4.36
C PRO A 64 6.34 6.51 -4.46
N VAL A 65 5.77 5.41 -4.93
CA VAL A 65 4.34 5.15 -4.97
C VAL A 65 4.09 3.80 -4.27
N PRO A 66 3.32 3.76 -3.18
CA PRO A 66 3.00 2.51 -2.50
C PRO A 66 2.36 1.48 -3.43
N LEU A 67 2.76 0.23 -3.27
CA LEU A 67 2.12 -0.90 -3.94
C LEU A 67 0.92 -1.36 -3.12
N HIS A 68 -0.24 -1.53 -3.75
CA HIS A 68 -1.42 -2.07 -3.11
C HIS A 68 -1.80 -3.39 -3.79
N PHE A 69 -1.84 -4.46 -2.99
CA PHE A 69 -2.20 -5.79 -3.42
C PHE A 69 -3.64 -6.07 -2.99
N ALA A 70 -4.55 -6.24 -3.95
CA ALA A 70 -5.96 -6.41 -3.65
C ALA A 70 -6.58 -7.56 -4.45
N PRO A 71 -7.44 -8.40 -3.84
CA PRO A 71 -8.24 -9.36 -4.57
C PRO A 71 -9.11 -8.65 -5.63
N VAL A 72 -9.16 -9.22 -6.82
CA VAL A 72 -10.07 -8.76 -7.86
C VAL A 72 -11.45 -9.39 -7.62
N ARG A 73 -12.47 -8.56 -7.50
CA ARG A 73 -13.88 -8.99 -7.51
C ARG A 73 -14.35 -9.25 -8.93
N GLU A 74 -14.03 -8.30 -9.81
CA GLU A 74 -14.55 -8.26 -11.16
C GLU A 74 -13.60 -7.47 -12.06
N ALA A 75 -13.44 -7.90 -13.31
CA ALA A 75 -12.74 -7.17 -14.35
C ALA A 75 -13.70 -6.90 -15.51
N LYS A 76 -13.81 -5.65 -15.93
CA LYS A 76 -14.72 -5.21 -17.01
C LYS A 76 -13.99 -4.34 -18.02
N PRO A 77 -14.36 -4.36 -19.31
CA PRO A 77 -13.85 -3.39 -20.27
C PRO A 77 -14.18 -1.95 -19.83
N ALA A 78 -13.26 -1.03 -20.09
CA ALA A 78 -13.49 0.39 -19.91
C ALA A 78 -14.69 0.87 -20.76
N PRO A 79 -15.48 1.85 -20.28
CA PRO A 79 -15.25 2.74 -19.13
C PRO A 79 -15.61 2.16 -17.76
N CYS A 80 -14.93 2.63 -16.70
CA CYS A 80 -15.05 2.09 -15.36
C CYS A 80 -16.39 2.40 -14.68
N PRO A 81 -17.05 1.40 -14.06
CA PRO A 81 -18.30 1.63 -13.34
C PRO A 81 -18.03 2.22 -11.95
N GLY A 82 -18.14 3.55 -11.83
CA GLY A 82 -18.04 4.27 -10.55
C GLY A 82 -16.63 4.38 -9.98
N ASP A 83 -16.51 4.97 -8.79
CA ASP A 83 -15.22 5.43 -8.21
C ASP A 83 -14.34 4.31 -7.64
N GLN A 84 -14.88 3.11 -7.43
CA GLN A 84 -14.14 1.99 -6.82
C GLN A 84 -13.39 1.13 -7.85
N ALA A 85 -13.65 1.35 -9.14
CA ALA A 85 -12.98 0.62 -10.22
C ALA A 85 -11.66 1.30 -10.57
N VAL A 86 -10.57 0.54 -10.52
CA VAL A 86 -9.23 1.00 -10.87
C VAL A 86 -8.91 0.57 -12.30
N LEU A 87 -8.45 1.52 -13.12
CA LEU A 87 -8.12 1.28 -14.51
C LEU A 87 -6.71 0.69 -14.65
N ASP A 88 -6.51 -0.19 -15.63
CA ASP A 88 -5.17 -0.64 -16.04
C ASP A 88 -4.37 0.45 -16.73
N GLU A 89 -3.06 0.20 -16.86
CA GLU A 89 -2.13 1.09 -17.53
C GLU A 89 -2.52 1.35 -19.01
N GLU A 90 -3.06 0.33 -19.69
CA GLU A 90 -3.50 0.45 -21.08
C GLU A 90 -4.84 1.16 -21.27
N GLN A 91 -5.52 1.53 -20.17
CA GLN A 91 -6.84 2.17 -20.19
C GLN A 91 -7.94 1.32 -20.87
N LYS A 92 -7.84 0.00 -20.77
CA LYS A 92 -8.73 -0.98 -21.40
C LYS A 92 -9.60 -1.71 -20.40
N THR A 93 -9.10 -1.96 -19.19
CA THR A 93 -9.75 -2.85 -18.23
C THR A 93 -9.88 -2.18 -16.87
N CYS A 94 -11.09 -2.21 -16.34
CA CYS A 94 -11.44 -1.71 -15.04
C CYS A 94 -11.58 -2.87 -14.06
N TYR A 95 -10.81 -2.80 -12.98
CA TYR A 95 -10.78 -3.79 -11.93
C TYR A 95 -11.52 -3.28 -10.71
N LEU A 96 -12.55 -4.01 -10.30
CA LEU A 96 -13.25 -3.77 -9.04
C LEU A 96 -12.53 -4.57 -7.95
N LEU A 97 -11.93 -3.86 -7.01
CA LEU A 97 -11.00 -4.44 -6.02
C LEU A 97 -11.67 -4.60 -4.66
N GLU A 98 -11.26 -5.63 -3.92
CA GLU A 98 -11.58 -5.78 -2.49
C GLU A 98 -10.57 -5.01 -1.63
N ASP A 99 -10.79 -5.04 -0.32
CA ASP A 99 -9.78 -4.58 0.62
C ASP A 99 -8.50 -5.42 0.49
N GLY A 100 -7.37 -4.74 0.50
CA GLY A 100 -6.06 -5.32 0.22
C GLY A 100 -4.97 -4.86 1.17
N VAL A 101 -3.74 -5.22 0.85
CA VAL A 101 -2.54 -4.87 1.63
C VAL A 101 -1.75 -3.79 0.89
N THR A 102 -1.57 -2.64 1.53
CA THR A 102 -0.67 -1.58 1.04
C THR A 102 0.74 -1.78 1.60
N VAL A 103 1.71 -1.81 0.70
CA VAL A 103 3.15 -1.97 0.94
C VAL A 103 3.85 -0.68 0.49
N PRO A 104 4.22 0.21 1.43
CA PRO A 104 4.96 1.44 1.13
C PRO A 104 6.46 1.21 0.96
N SER A 105 6.98 0.03 1.31
CA SER A 105 8.41 -0.27 1.32
C SER A 105 8.70 -1.75 1.06
N VAL A 106 9.81 -2.01 0.37
CA VAL A 106 10.25 -3.34 -0.09
C VAL A 106 11.70 -3.57 0.32
N GLN A 107 12.13 -4.82 0.48
CA GLN A 107 13.55 -5.14 0.67
C GLN A 107 14.31 -5.02 -0.66
N GLU A 108 13.72 -5.53 -1.74
CA GLU A 108 14.38 -5.63 -3.04
C GLU A 108 13.34 -5.80 -4.15
N ILE A 109 13.63 -5.23 -5.32
CA ILE A 109 12.87 -5.48 -6.55
C ILE A 109 13.88 -5.76 -7.66
N GLU A 110 13.77 -6.92 -8.29
CA GLU A 110 14.70 -7.33 -9.35
C GLU A 110 13.99 -8.14 -10.45
N PRO A 111 14.42 -7.96 -11.72
CA PRO A 111 14.00 -8.83 -12.80
C PRO A 111 14.78 -10.16 -12.75
N ILE A 112 14.06 -11.27 -12.72
CA ILE A 112 14.61 -12.63 -12.74
C ILE A 112 14.30 -13.27 -14.09
N ARG A 113 15.31 -13.87 -14.71
CA ARG A 113 15.13 -14.66 -15.92
C ARG A 113 14.60 -16.05 -15.57
N GLU A 114 13.45 -16.40 -16.13
CA GLU A 114 12.82 -17.71 -15.97
C GLU A 114 13.43 -18.75 -16.92
N LYS A 115 13.16 -20.03 -16.63
CA LYS A 115 13.70 -21.17 -17.42
C LYS A 115 13.19 -21.21 -18.85
N ASP A 116 11.99 -20.68 -19.09
CA ASP A 116 11.36 -20.58 -20.41
C ASP A 116 11.89 -19.39 -21.24
N GLY A 117 12.78 -18.58 -20.67
CA GLY A 117 13.36 -17.41 -21.31
C GLY A 117 12.56 -16.11 -21.12
N GLN A 118 11.38 -16.18 -20.48
CA GLN A 118 10.65 -14.99 -20.02
C GLN A 118 11.34 -14.39 -18.80
N TYR A 119 10.88 -13.21 -18.38
CA TYR A 119 11.29 -12.58 -17.14
C TYR A 119 10.11 -12.51 -16.17
N SER A 120 10.44 -12.63 -14.89
CA SER A 120 9.56 -12.28 -13.79
C SER A 120 10.15 -11.11 -13.02
N VAL A 121 9.32 -10.29 -12.39
CA VAL A 121 9.78 -9.27 -11.44
C VAL A 121 9.54 -9.81 -10.05
N ARG A 122 10.63 -10.08 -9.32
CA ARG A 122 10.60 -10.51 -7.93
C ARG A 122 10.54 -9.29 -7.04
N ILE A 123 9.58 -9.28 -6.12
CA ILE A 123 9.37 -8.22 -5.13
C ILE A 123 9.55 -8.87 -3.76
N ALA A 124 10.66 -8.57 -3.09
CA ALA A 124 10.89 -8.95 -1.71
C ALA A 124 10.29 -7.87 -0.79
N VAL A 125 9.34 -8.25 0.06
CA VAL A 125 8.54 -7.33 0.86
C VAL A 125 9.19 -7.09 2.22
N ALA A 126 9.07 -5.86 2.73
CA ALA A 126 9.59 -5.54 4.06
C ALA A 126 8.94 -6.41 5.16
N PRO A 127 9.69 -6.85 6.19
CA PRO A 127 9.18 -7.76 7.21
C PRO A 127 7.87 -7.32 7.88
N ALA A 128 7.66 -6.02 8.02
CA ALA A 128 6.46 -5.43 8.64
C ALA A 128 5.15 -5.76 7.89
N PHE A 129 5.21 -6.07 6.58
CA PHE A 129 4.04 -6.33 5.75
C PHE A 129 3.92 -7.79 5.31
N LYS A 130 4.96 -8.60 5.59
CA LYS A 130 5.08 -9.99 5.15
C LYS A 130 3.87 -10.84 5.56
N GLU A 131 3.55 -10.87 6.85
CA GLU A 131 2.48 -11.76 7.38
C GLU A 131 1.12 -11.45 6.76
N ARG A 132 0.81 -10.15 6.58
CA ARG A 132 -0.45 -9.72 5.97
C ARG A 132 -0.53 -10.12 4.50
N LEU A 133 0.58 -9.99 3.77
CA LEU A 133 0.61 -10.35 2.35
C LEU A 133 0.58 -11.87 2.16
N VAL A 134 1.31 -12.64 2.97
CA VAL A 134 1.26 -14.12 2.94
C VAL A 134 -0.18 -14.59 3.17
N GLN A 135 -0.85 -14.07 4.20
CA GLN A 135 -2.24 -14.41 4.48
C GLN A 135 -3.16 -14.11 3.29
N LEU A 136 -3.01 -12.93 2.67
CA LEU A 136 -3.77 -12.55 1.49
C LEU A 136 -3.52 -13.52 0.32
N ILE A 137 -2.26 -13.80 0.00
CA ILE A 137 -1.89 -14.66 -1.13
C ILE A 137 -2.36 -16.09 -0.91
N ASP A 138 -2.19 -16.66 0.29
CA ASP A 138 -2.61 -18.03 0.60
C ASP A 138 -4.12 -18.23 0.44
N GLU A 139 -4.93 -17.24 0.82
CA GLU A 139 -6.38 -17.26 0.60
C GLU A 139 -6.70 -17.26 -0.91
N MET A 140 -5.99 -16.45 -1.69
CA MET A 140 -6.22 -16.33 -3.14
C MET A 140 -5.76 -17.55 -3.93
N VAL A 141 -4.74 -18.29 -3.46
CA VAL A 141 -4.29 -19.55 -4.07
C VAL A 141 -5.38 -20.60 -4.02
N ILE A 142 -6.07 -20.72 -2.88
CA ILE A 142 -7.11 -21.74 -2.66
C ILE A 142 -8.23 -21.59 -3.68
N GLU A 143 -8.64 -20.35 -3.94
CA GLU A 143 -9.72 -20.02 -4.87
C GLU A 143 -9.23 -19.74 -6.31
N GLN A 144 -7.92 -19.81 -6.56
CA GLN A 144 -7.26 -19.41 -7.83
C GLN A 144 -7.75 -18.05 -8.33
N ARG A 145 -7.82 -17.08 -7.42
CA ARG A 145 -8.31 -15.73 -7.71
C ARG A 145 -7.20 -14.82 -8.24
N GLN A 146 -7.61 -13.77 -8.93
CA GLN A 146 -6.72 -12.71 -9.37
C GLN A 146 -6.40 -11.77 -8.21
N VAL A 147 -5.13 -11.36 -8.11
CA VAL A 147 -4.69 -10.28 -7.22
C VAL A 147 -4.18 -9.14 -8.09
N ALA A 148 -4.83 -7.99 -7.98
CA ALA A 148 -4.39 -6.76 -8.62
C ALA A 148 -3.20 -6.18 -7.86
N ILE A 149 -2.20 -5.78 -8.62
CA ILE A 149 -1.01 -5.08 -8.15
C ILE A 149 -1.15 -3.63 -8.62
N VAL A 150 -1.39 -2.75 -7.67
CA VAL A 150 -1.87 -1.39 -7.94
C VAL A 150 -0.84 -0.37 -7.45
N LEU A 151 -0.52 0.59 -8.29
CA LEU A 151 0.14 1.82 -7.85
C LEU A 151 -0.89 2.69 -7.14
N ALA A 152 -0.73 2.84 -5.82
CA ALA A 152 -1.66 3.56 -4.96
C ALA A 152 -0.99 4.81 -4.35
N PRO A 153 -0.96 5.94 -5.08
CA PRO A 153 -0.38 7.18 -4.56
C PRO A 153 -1.13 7.64 -3.30
N GLU A 154 -0.40 8.25 -2.35
CA GLU A 154 -0.98 8.75 -1.10
C GLU A 154 -1.88 9.98 -1.34
N GLN A 155 -1.62 10.75 -2.42
CA GLN A 155 -2.46 11.88 -2.79
C GLN A 155 -3.72 11.38 -3.50
N SER A 156 -4.89 11.70 -2.92
CA SER A 156 -6.21 11.31 -3.46
C SER A 156 -6.53 11.87 -4.84
N GLU A 157 -5.79 12.89 -5.30
CA GLU A 157 -5.95 13.50 -6.62
C GLU A 157 -5.28 12.70 -7.74
N GLN A 158 -4.32 11.82 -7.40
CA GLN A 158 -3.66 10.98 -8.38
C GLN A 158 -4.43 9.66 -8.56
N PRO A 159 -4.74 9.26 -9.81
CA PRO A 159 -5.46 8.03 -10.04
C PRO A 159 -4.60 6.83 -9.64
N LYS A 160 -5.24 5.84 -9.02
CA LYS A 160 -4.65 4.51 -8.85
C LYS A 160 -4.57 3.84 -10.23
N ILE A 161 -3.53 3.03 -10.44
CA ILE A 161 -3.32 2.32 -11.72
C ILE A 161 -3.04 0.85 -11.43
N VAL A 162 -3.77 -0.05 -12.08
CA VAL A 162 -3.46 -1.48 -12.03
C VAL A 162 -2.30 -1.76 -12.98
N LEU A 163 -1.21 -2.29 -12.45
CA LEU A 163 -0.05 -2.70 -13.24
C LEU A 163 -0.21 -4.10 -13.82
N ALA A 164 -0.78 -4.99 -13.01
CA ALA A 164 -1.03 -6.37 -13.39
C ALA A 164 -2.13 -6.94 -12.49
N ALA A 165 -2.87 -7.92 -13.00
CA ALA A 165 -3.84 -8.70 -12.24
C ALA A 165 -3.66 -10.21 -12.50
N PRO A 166 -2.50 -10.79 -12.13
CA PRO A 166 -2.25 -12.21 -12.35
C PRO A 166 -3.17 -13.09 -11.49
N ILE A 167 -3.46 -14.29 -12.00
CA ILE A 167 -4.07 -15.36 -11.22
C ILE A 167 -3.02 -15.93 -10.28
N VAL A 168 -3.34 -15.97 -8.99
CA VAL A 168 -2.44 -16.54 -7.98
C VAL A 168 -2.56 -18.06 -8.02
N THR A 169 -1.44 -18.71 -8.33
CA THR A 169 -1.36 -20.19 -8.45
C THR A 169 -0.39 -20.82 -7.47
N GLN A 170 0.37 -20.00 -6.75
CA GLN A 170 1.40 -20.42 -5.82
C GLN A 170 1.31 -19.58 -4.55
N THR A 171 1.57 -20.24 -3.41
CA THR A 171 1.71 -19.58 -2.12
C THR A 171 2.94 -18.69 -2.13
N MET A 172 2.98 -17.71 -1.21
CA MET A 172 4.14 -16.85 -1.07
C MET A 172 5.24 -17.58 -0.30
N ASP A 173 6.28 -18.04 -1.01
CA ASP A 173 7.40 -18.73 -0.40
C ASP A 173 8.35 -17.72 0.28
N GLY A 174 8.16 -17.52 1.58
CA GLY A 174 9.03 -16.65 2.38
C GLY A 174 8.67 -15.18 2.25
N ASP A 175 9.64 -14.34 1.87
CA ASP A 175 9.54 -12.87 1.89
C ASP A 175 9.33 -12.24 0.52
N SER A 176 9.17 -13.04 -0.54
CA SER A 176 9.06 -12.52 -1.90
C SER A 176 7.92 -13.12 -2.70
N MET A 177 7.41 -12.32 -3.64
CA MET A 177 6.50 -12.76 -4.70
C MET A 177 7.09 -12.43 -6.06
N SER A 178 6.72 -13.19 -7.09
CA SER A 178 7.16 -12.94 -8.47
C SER A 178 5.96 -12.70 -9.38
N ILE A 179 6.08 -11.70 -10.25
CA ILE A 179 5.11 -11.42 -11.30
C ILE A 179 5.73 -11.89 -12.62
N ALA A 180 5.21 -12.97 -13.21
CA ALA A 180 5.77 -13.58 -14.41
C ALA A 180 5.16 -13.01 -15.70
N GLY A 181 5.81 -13.29 -16.83
CA GLY A 181 5.27 -13.04 -18.17
C GLY A 181 5.78 -11.75 -18.84
N PHE A 182 6.93 -11.23 -18.41
CA PHE A 182 7.53 -10.04 -18.98
C PHE A 182 8.63 -10.37 -19.98
N THR A 183 8.82 -9.48 -20.95
CA THR A 183 10.10 -9.40 -21.68
C THR A 183 11.18 -8.85 -20.75
N LYS A 184 12.45 -8.97 -21.14
CA LYS A 184 13.57 -8.42 -20.36
C LYS A 184 13.39 -6.91 -20.17
N GLU A 185 13.11 -6.22 -21.27
CA GLU A 185 12.96 -4.78 -21.34
C GLU A 185 11.77 -4.31 -20.49
N ASP A 186 10.64 -5.01 -20.55
CA ASP A 186 9.46 -4.67 -19.75
C ASP A 186 9.68 -4.92 -18.25
N ALA A 187 10.39 -5.99 -17.88
CA ALA A 187 10.71 -6.30 -16.49
C ALA A 187 11.68 -5.26 -15.87
N GLU A 188 12.68 -4.83 -16.64
CA GLU A 188 13.61 -3.75 -16.26
C GLU A 188 12.88 -2.41 -16.13
N ALA A 189 12.00 -2.08 -17.08
CA ALA A 189 11.19 -0.86 -17.04
C ALA A 189 10.23 -0.84 -15.84
N LEU A 190 9.58 -1.98 -15.55
CA LEU A 190 8.71 -2.14 -14.38
C LEU A 190 9.52 -1.96 -13.08
N THR A 191 10.68 -2.60 -12.97
CA THR A 191 11.57 -2.46 -11.80
C THR A 191 11.99 -1.01 -11.59
N ALA A 192 12.44 -0.33 -12.65
CA ALA A 192 12.84 1.08 -12.58
C ALA A 192 11.68 1.98 -12.17
N ARG A 193 10.47 1.73 -12.67
CA ARG A 193 9.28 2.48 -12.28
C ARG A 193 8.92 2.28 -10.81
N LEU A 194 8.98 1.05 -10.32
CA LEU A 194 8.65 0.73 -8.92
C LEU A 194 9.66 1.33 -7.95
N LEU A 195 10.96 1.29 -8.27
CA LEU A 195 11.99 1.89 -7.42
C LEU A 195 12.04 3.42 -7.53
N GLY A 196 11.45 3.98 -8.58
CA GLY A 196 11.52 5.40 -8.92
C GLY A 196 12.89 5.81 -9.48
N PRO A 197 13.05 7.09 -9.89
CA PRO A 197 14.38 7.63 -10.12
C PRO A 197 15.18 7.45 -8.83
N ALA A 198 16.25 6.67 -8.89
CA ALA A 198 17.10 6.41 -7.73
C ALA A 198 17.55 7.75 -7.15
N VAL A 199 16.91 8.18 -6.06
CA VAL A 199 17.49 9.19 -5.17
C VAL A 199 18.54 8.43 -4.37
N SER A 200 19.61 8.03 -5.05
CA SER A 200 20.85 7.59 -4.41
C SER A 200 21.16 8.65 -3.36
N GLY A 201 21.16 8.24 -2.09
CA GLY A 201 21.37 9.12 -0.95
C GLY A 201 22.56 10.04 -1.18
N THR A 202 22.28 11.25 -1.62
CA THR A 202 23.20 12.37 -1.61
C THR A 202 22.86 13.15 -0.35
N PRO A 203 23.83 13.40 0.55
CA PRO A 203 23.56 14.17 1.75
C PRO A 203 23.00 15.53 1.34
N ALA A 204 21.95 15.98 2.04
CA ALA A 204 21.39 17.31 1.88
C ALA A 204 22.51 18.37 1.89
N PRO A 205 22.60 19.27 0.91
CA PRO A 205 23.49 20.41 1.02
C PRO A 205 22.97 21.30 2.15
N GLU A 206 23.82 21.52 3.14
CA GLU A 206 23.59 22.46 4.22
C GLU A 206 23.18 23.83 3.67
N THR A 207 22.16 24.39 4.29
CA THR A 207 21.63 25.71 4.00
C THR A 207 22.65 26.76 4.45
N GLN A 208 23.18 27.55 3.51
CA GLN A 208 23.94 28.77 3.83
C GLN A 208 23.23 29.99 3.23
N PRO A 209 22.99 31.08 3.99
CA PRO A 209 22.16 32.19 3.54
C PRO A 209 22.98 33.34 2.92
N GLY A 210 22.40 33.97 1.88
CA GLY A 210 22.64 35.39 1.56
C GLY A 210 23.31 35.70 0.22
N GLY A 211 22.53 36.25 -0.72
CA GLY A 211 23.04 36.93 -1.92
C GLY A 211 21.96 37.21 -2.97
N SER A 212 21.45 38.44 -3.01
CA SER A 212 20.43 38.96 -3.95
C SER A 212 20.93 39.08 -5.42
N PRO A 213 20.01 39.26 -6.40
CA PRO A 213 20.14 38.79 -7.79
C PRO A 213 20.66 39.87 -8.77
N PRO A 214 20.96 39.54 -10.05
CA PRO A 214 19.97 39.83 -11.10
C PRO A 214 20.00 38.97 -12.39
N ALA A 215 18.89 39.15 -13.15
CA ALA A 215 18.74 39.17 -14.61
C ALA A 215 18.21 37.92 -15.35
N THR A 216 17.34 38.25 -16.29
CA THR A 216 16.23 37.49 -16.89
C THR A 216 16.58 36.91 -18.28
N ALA A 217 15.78 35.90 -18.68
CA ALA A 217 15.37 35.50 -20.04
C ALA A 217 16.10 34.29 -20.69
N PRO A 218 15.53 33.66 -21.74
CA PRO A 218 14.19 33.04 -21.81
C PRO A 218 14.20 31.61 -22.45
N GLY A 219 13.23 30.77 -22.04
CA GLY A 219 12.55 29.68 -22.78
C GLY A 219 13.32 28.64 -23.61
N THR A 220 13.11 27.34 -23.31
CA THR A 220 13.02 26.29 -24.34
C THR A 220 11.95 25.24 -23.99
N THR A 221 10.91 25.23 -24.83
CA THR A 221 10.23 24.10 -25.49
C THR A 221 10.17 22.73 -24.80
N GLY A 222 8.94 22.24 -24.62
CA GLY A 222 8.62 20.92 -24.12
C GLY A 222 9.07 19.76 -25.01
N THR A 223 9.24 18.60 -24.40
CA THR A 223 9.51 17.34 -25.09
C THR A 223 8.24 16.50 -25.17
N THR A 224 7.90 16.20 -26.43
CA THR A 224 6.88 15.34 -26.99
C THR A 224 6.76 13.97 -26.31
N GLY A 225 5.53 13.49 -26.18
CA GLY A 225 5.18 12.17 -25.66
C GLY A 225 5.76 11.01 -26.48
N THR A 226 6.04 9.91 -25.79
CA THR A 226 6.48 8.66 -26.39
C THR A 226 5.28 7.88 -26.93
N THR A 227 5.37 7.59 -28.22
CA THR A 227 4.47 6.76 -29.04
C THR A 227 4.28 5.36 -28.45
N GLY A 228 3.03 4.88 -28.45
CA GLY A 228 2.64 3.55 -27.98
C GLY A 228 3.26 2.40 -28.78
N THR A 229 3.56 1.32 -28.08
CA THR A 229 4.06 0.07 -28.65
C THR A 229 2.92 -0.90 -28.95
N THR A 230 3.09 -1.58 -30.08
CA THR A 230 2.19 -2.48 -30.79
C THR A 230 1.80 -3.72 -29.98
N GLY A 231 0.53 -4.13 -30.11
CA GLY A 231 -0.10 -5.19 -29.33
C GLY A 231 0.49 -6.59 -29.50
N THR A 232 0.33 -7.39 -28.45
CA THR A 232 0.57 -8.84 -28.44
C THR A 232 -0.60 -9.58 -29.09
N THR A 233 -0.26 -10.46 -30.02
CA THR A 233 -1.14 -11.35 -30.76
C THR A 233 -1.90 -12.30 -29.82
N GLY A 234 -3.22 -12.31 -29.94
CA GLY A 234 -4.11 -13.19 -29.21
C GLY A 234 -3.93 -14.67 -29.57
N THR A 235 -4.20 -15.54 -28.60
CA THR A 235 -4.36 -16.98 -28.81
C THR A 235 -5.71 -17.29 -29.46
N THR A 236 -5.66 -18.13 -30.50
CA THR A 236 -6.79 -18.53 -31.34
C THR A 236 -7.70 -19.56 -30.68
N GLY A 237 -8.99 -19.20 -30.56
CA GLY A 237 -10.11 -19.96 -31.13
C GLY A 237 -10.86 -20.98 -30.26
N THR A 238 -12.16 -20.72 -30.06
CA THR A 238 -13.23 -21.71 -30.34
C THR A 238 -14.35 -21.04 -31.13
N THR A 239 -14.78 -21.73 -32.19
CA THR A 239 -15.72 -21.30 -33.24
C THR A 239 -17.17 -21.52 -32.84
N GLY A 240 -18.07 -20.60 -33.20
CA GLY A 240 -19.52 -20.76 -33.09
C GLY A 240 -20.33 -19.81 -33.99
N THR A 241 -20.51 -20.24 -35.25
CA THR A 241 -21.64 -20.05 -36.19
C THR A 241 -22.18 -18.66 -36.60
N THR A 242 -22.21 -18.49 -37.92
CA THR A 242 -22.71 -17.40 -38.77
C THR A 242 -24.24 -17.40 -39.01
N GLY A 243 -24.80 -16.21 -39.17
CA GLY A 243 -25.99 -15.88 -40.01
C GLY A 243 -26.66 -14.61 -39.50
N THR A 244 -27.18 -13.64 -40.28
CA THR A 244 -27.28 -13.34 -41.71
C THR A 244 -27.73 -11.88 -41.82
N THR A 245 -27.32 -11.18 -42.89
CA THR A 245 -27.70 -9.79 -43.23
C THR A 245 -29.12 -9.68 -43.81
N GLY A 246 -29.84 -8.60 -43.47
CA GLY A 246 -31.01 -8.04 -44.19
C GLY A 246 -31.47 -6.73 -43.52
N THR A 247 -31.04 -5.56 -44.01
CA THR A 247 -31.75 -4.59 -44.87
C THR A 247 -32.84 -3.71 -44.21
N THR A 248 -32.69 -2.42 -44.52
CA THR A 248 -33.35 -1.16 -44.12
C THR A 248 -34.88 -1.10 -44.27
N GLY A 249 -35.53 -0.35 -43.37
CA GLY A 249 -36.92 0.12 -43.53
C GLY A 249 -37.43 0.99 -42.36
N THR A 250 -37.26 2.31 -42.50
CA THR A 250 -38.14 3.46 -42.11
C THR A 250 -38.97 3.48 -40.81
N THR A 251 -38.88 4.66 -40.18
CA THR A 251 -39.32 5.22 -38.88
C THR A 251 -40.86 5.49 -38.71
N PRO A 252 -41.36 6.10 -37.59
CA PRO A 252 -42.14 5.47 -36.50
C PRO A 252 -43.61 6.03 -36.42
N PRO A 253 -44.46 5.69 -35.40
CA PRO A 253 -44.41 6.35 -34.08
C PRO A 253 -44.80 5.47 -32.87
N GLY A 254 -44.18 5.69 -31.70
CA GLY A 254 -44.56 5.04 -30.44
C GLY A 254 -43.52 5.23 -29.31
N ALA A 255 -43.42 6.45 -28.78
CA ALA A 255 -42.66 6.83 -27.59
C ALA A 255 -43.19 6.11 -26.31
N THR A 256 -42.48 5.87 -25.20
CA THR A 256 -41.09 6.09 -24.77
C THR A 256 -40.89 5.43 -23.39
N ASN A 257 -39.89 4.56 -23.31
CA ASN A 257 -38.79 4.48 -22.32
C ASN A 257 -39.01 4.16 -20.80
N PRO A 258 -38.12 3.31 -20.22
CA PRO A 258 -38.06 2.94 -18.79
C PRO A 258 -37.08 3.81 -17.97
N ALA A 259 -37.38 4.03 -16.68
CA ALA A 259 -36.59 4.86 -15.75
C ALA A 259 -35.80 3.96 -14.76
N THR A 260 -34.47 3.81 -14.90
CA THR A 260 -33.37 4.56 -14.23
C THR A 260 -33.08 4.16 -12.77
N ASN A 261 -31.96 3.45 -12.58
CA ASN A 261 -31.24 3.32 -11.30
C ASN A 261 -30.21 4.47 -11.21
N PRO A 262 -30.18 5.30 -10.15
CA PRO A 262 -29.15 6.30 -9.99
C PRO A 262 -27.90 5.69 -9.31
N ALA A 263 -26.77 5.88 -9.98
CA ALA A 263 -25.43 5.81 -9.41
C ALA A 263 -25.16 7.03 -8.49
N THR A 264 -24.16 6.93 -7.61
CA THR A 264 -23.53 8.10 -6.99
C THR A 264 -22.04 8.12 -7.31
N ASN A 265 -21.73 9.02 -8.24
CA ASN A 265 -20.45 9.66 -8.57
C ASN A 265 -20.14 10.77 -7.53
N PRO A 266 -18.90 11.32 -7.47
CA PRO A 266 -18.59 12.56 -6.79
C PRO A 266 -18.75 13.70 -7.79
N ALA A 267 -19.76 14.55 -7.61
CA ALA A 267 -19.88 15.78 -8.38
C ALA A 267 -20.34 16.92 -7.47
N SER A 268 -19.50 17.95 -7.43
CA SER A 268 -19.76 19.28 -6.90
C SER A 268 -21.12 19.83 -7.37
N ASN A 269 -21.85 20.39 -6.42
CA ASN A 269 -23.17 20.98 -6.52
C ASN A 269 -23.29 22.04 -7.63
N SER A 270 -24.06 21.74 -8.68
CA SER A 270 -25.13 22.60 -9.22
C SER A 270 -25.85 21.88 -10.37
N GLY A 271 -27.01 21.29 -10.08
CA GLY A 271 -27.89 20.69 -11.10
C GLY A 271 -28.20 19.20 -10.97
N ARG A 272 -27.75 18.55 -9.88
CA ARG A 272 -28.15 17.17 -9.57
C ARG A 272 -29.59 17.15 -9.06
N THR A 273 -30.42 16.25 -9.58
CA THR A 273 -31.73 15.97 -8.98
C THR A 273 -31.51 15.30 -7.62
N PRO A 274 -32.05 15.84 -6.52
CA PRO A 274 -31.91 15.24 -5.20
C PRO A 274 -32.32 13.77 -5.23
N ASN A 275 -31.55 12.90 -4.58
CA ASN A 275 -31.93 11.49 -4.47
C ASN A 275 -33.28 11.34 -3.74
N ARG A 276 -33.93 10.18 -3.92
CA ARG A 276 -35.11 9.88 -3.11
C ARG A 276 -34.73 9.85 -1.63
N ARG A 277 -35.43 10.62 -0.79
CA ARG A 277 -35.26 10.57 0.66
C ARG A 277 -35.93 9.32 1.25
N PHE A 278 -35.21 8.58 2.08
CA PHE A 278 -35.69 7.41 2.81
C PHE A 278 -35.88 7.73 4.29
N ALA A 279 -36.57 6.86 5.04
CA ALA A 279 -36.83 7.09 6.45
C ALA A 279 -35.57 6.90 7.31
N SER A 280 -34.61 6.09 6.85
CA SER A 280 -33.35 5.81 7.56
C SER A 280 -32.18 5.58 6.59
N CYS A 281 -30.94 5.71 7.11
CA CYS A 281 -29.73 5.36 6.37
C CYS A 281 -29.70 3.88 5.96
N LYS A 282 -30.29 2.99 6.76
CA LYS A 282 -30.38 1.56 6.47
C LYS A 282 -31.18 1.28 5.21
N GLU A 283 -32.32 1.95 5.05
CA GLU A 283 -33.14 1.85 3.84
C GLU A 283 -32.46 2.47 2.62
N ALA A 284 -31.84 3.64 2.80
CA ALA A 284 -31.10 4.31 1.73
C ALA A 284 -29.99 3.39 1.18
N ARG A 285 -29.15 2.85 2.07
CA ARG A 285 -28.08 1.88 1.76
C ARG A 285 -28.61 0.62 1.08
N ALA A 286 -29.72 0.06 1.56
CA ALA A 286 -30.34 -1.13 0.97
C ALA A 286 -30.86 -0.87 -0.45
N ALA A 287 -31.30 0.36 -0.73
CA ALA A 287 -31.70 0.80 -2.06
C ALA A 287 -30.52 1.31 -2.92
N GLY A 288 -29.27 1.18 -2.45
CA GLY A 288 -28.07 1.58 -3.19
C GLY A 288 -27.72 3.08 -3.12
N TYR A 289 -28.30 3.81 -2.17
CA TYR A 289 -28.02 5.23 -1.95
C TYR A 289 -27.06 5.46 -0.76
N GLY A 290 -26.34 6.57 -0.80
CA GLY A 290 -25.28 6.92 0.16
C GLY A 290 -23.97 6.17 -0.10
N PRO A 291 -22.87 6.50 0.59
CA PRO A 291 -22.76 7.49 1.66
C PRO A 291 -22.83 8.94 1.15
N TYR A 292 -23.29 9.86 2.00
CA TYR A 292 -23.42 11.28 1.70
C TYR A 292 -22.37 12.08 2.46
N HIS A 293 -21.84 13.15 1.86
CA HIS A 293 -20.71 13.89 2.43
C HIS A 293 -21.11 15.34 2.69
N LYS A 294 -20.68 15.88 3.83
CA LYS A 294 -20.99 17.24 4.25
C LYS A 294 -20.45 18.26 3.24
N GLY A 295 -21.31 19.15 2.76
CA GLY A 295 -20.97 20.19 1.80
C GLY A 295 -20.94 19.74 0.33
N THR A 296 -20.85 18.43 0.07
CA THR A 296 -20.93 17.87 -1.30
C THR A 296 -22.34 17.43 -1.63
N HIS A 297 -23.01 16.72 -0.73
CA HIS A 297 -24.33 16.15 -0.95
C HIS A 297 -25.39 16.92 -0.14
N GLU A 298 -26.41 17.46 -0.80
CA GLU A 298 -27.54 18.10 -0.09
C GLU A 298 -28.30 17.09 0.79
N GLU A 299 -28.26 15.81 0.40
CA GLU A 299 -28.86 14.69 1.13
C GLU A 299 -28.15 14.41 2.46
N TYR A 300 -26.93 14.93 2.67
CA TYR A 300 -26.26 14.85 3.96
C TYR A 300 -27.11 15.47 5.08
N ALA A 301 -27.85 16.55 4.79
CA ALA A 301 -28.72 17.20 5.77
C ALA A 301 -29.96 16.38 6.16
N TRP A 302 -30.26 15.30 5.41
CA TRP A 302 -31.46 14.48 5.63
C TRP A 302 -31.29 13.39 6.68
N TYR A 303 -30.04 13.02 6.95
CA TYR A 303 -29.67 11.91 7.81
C TYR A 303 -28.69 12.39 8.89
N THR A 304 -28.71 11.74 10.04
CA THR A 304 -27.79 12.06 11.13
C THR A 304 -26.48 11.32 10.90
N ASP A 305 -25.39 12.07 10.81
CA ASP A 305 -24.02 11.58 10.93
C ASP A 305 -23.77 11.23 12.41
N VAL A 306 -23.78 9.93 12.71
CA VAL A 306 -23.76 9.41 14.07
C VAL A 306 -22.37 9.53 14.69
N ASP A 307 -21.34 9.31 13.88
CA ASP A 307 -19.94 9.33 14.31
C ASP A 307 -19.26 10.69 14.10
N ASN A 308 -19.96 11.64 13.48
CA ASN A 308 -19.54 13.01 13.18
C ASN A 308 -18.27 13.09 12.32
N ASN A 309 -18.05 12.10 11.46
CA ASN A 309 -16.86 12.08 10.59
C ASN A 309 -17.01 12.92 9.31
N GLY A 310 -18.16 13.56 9.09
CA GLY A 310 -18.46 14.34 7.89
C GLY A 310 -19.10 13.53 6.75
N THR A 311 -19.44 12.26 7.01
CA THR A 311 -20.07 11.35 6.06
C THR A 311 -21.27 10.68 6.70
N ALA A 312 -22.48 10.96 6.20
CA ALA A 312 -23.72 10.35 6.66
C ALA A 312 -24.06 9.08 5.85
N CYS A 313 -24.72 8.12 6.50
CA CYS A 313 -25.11 6.82 5.94
C CYS A 313 -23.93 5.95 5.48
N ASN A 314 -22.78 6.05 6.16
CA ASN A 314 -21.69 5.08 6.04
C ASN A 314 -21.97 3.82 6.88
N SER A 315 -21.01 2.89 6.98
CA SER A 315 -21.15 1.68 7.79
C SER A 315 -21.33 1.95 9.29
N ALA A 316 -20.82 3.08 9.81
CA ALA A 316 -20.92 3.45 11.23
C ALA A 316 -22.28 4.08 11.60
N ASP A 317 -23.01 4.63 10.61
CA ASP A 317 -24.31 5.30 10.81
C ASP A 317 -25.53 4.38 10.69
N ILE A 318 -25.33 3.12 10.30
CA ILE A 318 -26.43 2.18 10.08
C ILE A 318 -26.82 1.54 11.41
N ARG A 319 -27.94 1.99 11.96
CA ARG A 319 -28.64 1.39 13.10
C ARG A 319 -29.86 0.59 12.64
#